data_AF-A0A2V9AXQ6-F1
#
_entry.id   AF-A0A2V9AXQ6-F1
#
_cell.length_a   1.000
_cell.length_b   1.000
_cell.length_c   1.000
_cell.angle_alpha   90.00
_cell.angle_beta   90.00
_cell.angle_gamma   90.00
#
_symmetry.space_group_name_H-M   'P 1'
#
loop_
_entity.id
_entity.type
_entity.pdbx_description
1 polymer ?
#
loop_
_entity_poly.entity_id
_entity_poly.type
_entity_poly.pdbx_seq_one_letter_code
_entity_poly.pdbx_strand_id
1 'polypeptide(L)'
;LPQLRASISPSLHLNVAIDRTTTIRASIHDVERTLIISITLVILVVFVFLRNVWATVIPSIAVPLSLVGTFGVMYLFGYSLDNLSLMALTISTGFVVDDAIVVIENIARHMEGGMKPFAATMLGAKEIGFTVLSMSASLVAVFIPILMFPGIVGRLFRE
;
A
#
# COMPACT_ATOMS: atom_id res chain seq x y z
N LEU A 1 9.42 -13.01 -32.29
CA LEU A 1 8.64 -12.54 -33.46
C LEU A 1 9.48 -12.10 -34.67
N PRO A 2 10.52 -11.24 -34.55
CA PRO A 2 11.27 -10.80 -35.74
C PRO A 2 12.00 -11.96 -36.44
N GLN A 3 12.50 -12.94 -35.67
CA GLN A 3 13.13 -14.15 -36.21
C GLN A 3 12.14 -15.06 -36.97
N LEU A 4 10.86 -15.13 -36.55
CA LEU A 4 9.83 -15.93 -37.23
C LEU A 4 9.29 -15.25 -38.49
N ARG A 5 9.23 -13.91 -38.52
CA ARG A 5 8.90 -13.13 -39.73
C ARG A 5 9.98 -13.23 -40.80
N ALA A 6 11.25 -13.40 -40.41
CA ALA A 6 12.36 -13.55 -41.35
C ALA A 6 12.41 -14.93 -42.03
N SER A 7 11.78 -15.95 -41.44
CA SER A 7 11.82 -17.34 -41.92
C SER A 7 10.61 -17.75 -42.78
N ILE A 8 9.64 -16.86 -42.98
CA ILE A 8 8.40 -17.13 -43.73
C ILE A 8 8.40 -16.35 -45.06
N SER A 9 7.76 -16.94 -46.07
CA SER A 9 7.65 -16.37 -47.42
C SER A 9 7.12 -14.92 -47.37
N PRO A 10 7.63 -13.99 -48.20
CA PRO A 10 7.19 -12.59 -48.25
C PRO A 10 5.69 -12.42 -48.51
N SER A 11 5.03 -13.44 -49.05
CA SER A 11 3.59 -13.49 -49.34
C SER A 11 2.70 -13.82 -48.13
N LEU A 12 3.26 -14.16 -46.96
CA LEU A 12 2.51 -14.49 -45.74
C LEU A 12 2.59 -13.35 -44.72
N HIS A 13 1.45 -12.72 -44.43
CA HIS A 13 1.34 -11.66 -43.43
C HIS A 13 1.10 -12.23 -42.03
N LEU A 14 2.15 -12.22 -41.19
CA LEU A 14 2.05 -12.58 -39.78
C LEU A 14 1.61 -11.38 -38.94
N ASN A 15 0.37 -11.39 -38.45
CA ASN A 15 -0.16 -10.40 -37.52
C ASN A 15 -0.41 -11.01 -36.14
N VAL A 16 -0.28 -10.21 -35.09
CA VAL A 16 -0.58 -10.64 -33.72
C VAL A 16 -2.10 -10.66 -33.56
N ALA A 17 -2.67 -11.86 -33.39
CA ALA A 17 -4.12 -12.03 -33.26
C ALA A 17 -4.64 -11.57 -31.88
N ILE A 18 -3.88 -11.82 -30.81
CA ILE A 18 -4.19 -11.41 -29.44
C ILE A 18 -2.88 -11.03 -28.75
N ASP A 19 -2.73 -9.76 -28.40
CA ASP A 19 -1.64 -9.25 -27.57
C ASP A 19 -2.22 -8.88 -26.20
N ARG A 20 -1.94 -9.69 -25.17
CA ARG A 20 -2.33 -9.37 -23.79
C ARG A 20 -1.32 -8.48 -23.09
N THR A 21 -0.13 -8.30 -23.66
CA THR A 21 0.97 -7.53 -23.07
C THR A 21 0.67 -6.03 -23.11
N THR A 22 -0.07 -5.56 -24.12
CA THR A 22 -0.59 -4.18 -24.18
C THR A 22 -1.58 -3.89 -23.05
N THR A 23 -2.54 -4.78 -22.81
CA THR A 23 -3.50 -4.66 -21.70
C THR A 23 -2.80 -4.70 -20.34
N ILE A 24 -1.88 -5.65 -20.12
CA ILE A 24 -1.14 -5.75 -18.85
C ILE A 24 -0.31 -4.48 -18.60
N ARG A 25 0.40 -3.99 -19.61
CA ARG A 25 1.20 -2.75 -19.47
C ARG A 25 0.33 -1.52 -19.23
N ALA A 26 -0.84 -1.44 -19.88
CA ALA A 26 -1.81 -0.38 -19.63
C ALA A 26 -2.36 -0.44 -18.20
N SER A 27 -2.73 -1.62 -17.71
CA SER A 27 -3.20 -1.81 -16.33
C SER A 27 -2.12 -1.44 -15.31
N ILE A 28 -0.87 -1.84 -15.51
CA ILE A 28 0.25 -1.43 -14.63
C ILE A 28 0.42 0.10 -14.61
N HIS A 29 0.30 0.75 -15.77
CA HIS A 29 0.45 2.21 -15.87
C HIS A 29 -0.70 2.97 -15.18
N ASP A 30 -1.94 2.51 -15.35
CA ASP A 30 -3.10 3.08 -14.66
C ASP A 30 -3.00 2.91 -13.15
N VAL A 31 -2.41 1.79 -12.73
CA VAL A 31 -2.16 1.44 -11.34
C VAL A 31 -1.11 2.32 -10.69
N GLU A 32 0.01 2.51 -11.37
CA GLU A 32 1.06 3.42 -10.93
C GLU A 32 0.48 4.83 -10.74
N ARG A 33 -0.32 5.31 -11.70
CA ARG A 33 -1.01 6.60 -11.58
C ARG A 33 -1.98 6.64 -10.41
N THR A 34 -2.80 5.62 -10.24
CA THR A 34 -3.79 5.56 -9.15
C THR A 34 -3.10 5.55 -7.80
N LEU A 35 -2.01 4.80 -7.65
CA LEU A 35 -1.21 4.75 -6.43
C LEU A 35 -0.61 6.12 -6.10
N ILE A 36 -0.02 6.81 -7.10
CA ILE A 36 0.54 8.16 -6.93
C ILE A 36 -0.55 9.15 -6.51
N ILE A 37 -1.71 9.11 -7.16
CA ILE A 37 -2.85 9.98 -6.83
C ILE A 37 -3.32 9.70 -5.39
N SER A 38 -3.50 8.43 -5.01
CA SER A 38 -3.93 8.03 -3.66
C SER A 38 -2.94 8.50 -2.60
N ILE A 39 -1.63 8.27 -2.78
CA ILE A 39 -0.60 8.73 -1.83
C ILE A 39 -0.62 10.25 -1.72
N THR A 40 -0.68 10.96 -2.85
CA THR A 40 -0.71 12.43 -2.86
C THR A 40 -1.95 12.98 -2.14
N LEU A 41 -3.11 12.36 -2.39
CA LEU A 41 -4.37 12.76 -1.78
C LEU A 41 -4.35 12.55 -0.26
N VAL A 42 -3.84 11.40 0.19
CA VAL A 42 -3.64 11.08 1.61
C VAL A 42 -2.75 12.12 2.28
N ILE A 43 -1.58 12.43 1.69
CA ILE A 43 -0.66 13.43 2.23
C ILE A 43 -1.34 14.80 2.33
N LEU A 44 -2.12 15.19 1.31
CA LEU A 44 -2.82 16.47 1.29
C LEU A 44 -3.91 16.56 2.38
N VAL A 45 -4.71 15.50 2.56
CA VAL A 45 -5.72 15.44 3.63
C VAL A 45 -5.05 15.52 5.01
N VAL A 46 -3.97 14.76 5.23
CA VAL A 46 -3.20 14.80 6.48
C VAL A 46 -2.61 16.19 6.73
N PHE A 47 -2.09 16.85 5.70
CA PHE A 47 -1.59 18.22 5.77
C PHE A 47 -2.67 19.21 6.21
N VAL A 48 -3.87 19.11 5.62
CA VAL A 48 -5.01 19.98 5.93
C VAL A 48 -5.46 19.82 7.39
N PHE A 49 -5.51 18.58 7.89
CA PHE A 49 -5.95 18.31 9.27
C PHE A 49 -4.94 18.73 10.33
N LEU A 50 -3.65 18.41 10.13
CA LEU A 50 -2.61 18.68 11.15
C LEU A 50 -2.08 20.12 11.10
N ARG A 51 -2.16 20.79 9.94
CA ARG A 51 -1.67 22.16 9.70
C ARG A 51 -0.22 22.42 10.18
N ASN A 52 0.57 21.36 10.35
CA ASN A 52 1.93 21.37 10.85
C ASN A 52 2.79 20.48 9.94
N VAL A 53 3.74 21.11 9.25
CA VAL A 53 4.61 20.46 8.25
C VAL A 53 5.33 19.25 8.82
N TRP A 54 5.84 19.34 10.05
CA TRP A 54 6.60 18.23 10.66
C TRP A 54 5.72 17.04 11.03
N ALA A 55 4.48 17.30 11.45
CA ALA A 55 3.50 16.26 11.73
C ALA A 55 3.02 15.56 10.44
N THR A 56 3.07 16.25 9.30
CA THR A 56 2.72 15.68 7.98
C THR A 56 3.87 14.88 7.35
N VAL A 57 5.13 15.25 7.61
CA VAL A 57 6.30 14.55 7.02
C VAL A 57 6.39 13.10 7.48
N ILE A 58 6.07 12.82 8.74
CA ILE A 58 6.23 11.46 9.30
C ILE A 58 5.30 10.45 8.58
N PRO A 59 3.96 10.67 8.45
CA PRO A 59 3.11 9.77 7.66
C PRO A 59 3.50 9.73 6.18
N SER A 60 3.94 10.87 5.62
CA SER A 60 4.36 10.96 4.21
C SER A 60 5.54 10.05 3.86
N ILE A 61 6.38 9.70 4.83
CA ILE A 61 7.48 8.74 4.66
C ILE A 61 7.05 7.33 5.06
N ALA A 62 6.29 7.20 6.16
CA ALA A 62 5.86 5.91 6.69
C ALA A 62 5.01 5.12 5.68
N VAL A 63 4.11 5.80 4.96
CA VAL A 63 3.18 5.17 4.02
C VAL A 63 3.87 4.63 2.77
N PRO A 64 4.71 5.40 2.04
CA PRO A 64 5.47 4.82 0.93
C PRO A 64 6.40 3.69 1.39
N LEU A 65 7.03 3.83 2.57
CA LEU A 65 7.92 2.81 3.10
C LEU A 65 7.17 1.49 3.39
N SER A 66 5.95 1.56 3.94
CA SER A 66 5.13 0.38 4.20
C SER A 66 4.72 -0.30 2.89
N LEU A 67 4.32 0.46 1.87
CA LEU A 67 3.95 -0.08 0.56
C LEU A 67 5.13 -0.78 -0.13
N VAL A 68 6.32 -0.16 -0.10
CA VAL A 68 7.54 -0.79 -0.62
C VAL A 68 7.88 -2.06 0.15
N GLY A 69 7.71 -2.05 1.49
CA GLY A 69 7.85 -3.24 2.32
C GLY A 69 6.89 -4.36 1.92
N THR A 70 5.62 -4.03 1.68
CA THR A 70 4.60 -4.97 1.22
C THR A 70 4.97 -5.59 -0.12
N PHE A 71 5.44 -4.80 -1.09
CA PHE A 71 5.92 -5.34 -2.37
C PHE A 71 7.12 -6.28 -2.20
N GLY A 72 8.01 -6.01 -1.24
CA GLY A 72 9.11 -6.91 -0.89
C GLY A 72 8.62 -8.26 -0.37
N VAL A 73 7.60 -8.26 0.49
CA VAL A 73 6.98 -9.49 1.00
C VAL A 73 6.22 -10.23 -0.11
N MET A 74 5.44 -9.52 -0.94
CA MET A 74 4.74 -10.12 -2.08
C MET A 74 5.72 -10.82 -3.04
N TYR A 75 6.87 -10.19 -3.31
CA TYR A 75 7.92 -10.78 -4.13
C TYR A 75 8.48 -12.08 -3.53
N LEU A 76 8.70 -12.12 -2.20
CA LEU A 76 9.19 -13.32 -1.51
C LEU A 76 8.19 -14.49 -1.55
N PHE A 77 6.90 -14.20 -1.47
CA PHE A 77 5.83 -15.22 -1.56
C PHE A 77 5.39 -15.52 -3.00
N GLY A 78 5.96 -14.83 -4.00
CA GLY A 78 5.63 -15.02 -5.42
C GLY A 78 4.23 -14.54 -5.80
N TYR A 79 3.66 -13.59 -5.05
CA TYR A 79 2.37 -13.00 -5.38
C TYR A 79 2.46 -12.07 -6.59
N SER A 80 1.44 -12.14 -7.45
CA SER A 80 1.25 -11.23 -8.57
C SER A 80 0.66 -9.91 -8.11
N LEU A 81 0.73 -8.93 -9.00
CA LEU A 81 0.09 -7.64 -8.79
C LEU A 81 -1.11 -7.58 -9.73
N ASP A 82 -2.30 -7.75 -9.17
CA ASP A 82 -3.57 -7.73 -9.88
C ASP A 82 -4.56 -6.71 -9.29
N ASN A 83 -5.73 -6.58 -9.90
CA ASN A 83 -6.74 -5.61 -9.48
C ASN A 83 -7.19 -5.79 -8.02
N LEU A 84 -7.21 -7.01 -7.47
CA LEU A 84 -7.58 -7.28 -6.08
C LEU A 84 -6.46 -6.87 -5.14
N SER A 85 -5.21 -7.24 -5.44
CA SER A 85 -4.06 -6.76 -4.66
C SER A 85 -4.01 -5.23 -4.63
N LEU A 86 -4.43 -4.58 -5.70
CA LEU A 86 -4.47 -3.12 -5.79
C LEU A 86 -5.57 -2.47 -4.95
N MET A 87 -6.75 -3.07 -4.93
CA MET A 87 -7.81 -2.66 -4.01
C MET A 87 -7.35 -2.86 -2.55
N ALA A 88 -6.67 -3.99 -2.26
CA ALA A 88 -6.12 -4.28 -0.95
C ALA A 88 -5.04 -3.26 -0.53
N LEU A 89 -4.10 -2.91 -1.41
CA LEU A 89 -3.07 -1.88 -1.17
C LEU A 89 -3.68 -0.50 -0.94
N THR A 90 -4.75 -0.16 -1.67
CA THR A 90 -5.47 1.11 -1.50
C THR A 90 -6.12 1.20 -0.11
N ILE A 91 -6.80 0.13 0.34
CA ILE A 91 -7.41 0.07 1.67
C ILE A 91 -6.34 0.04 2.77
N SER A 92 -5.28 -0.77 2.58
CA SER A 92 -4.17 -0.90 3.51
C SER A 92 -3.43 0.42 3.74
N THR A 93 -3.29 1.25 2.70
CA THR A 93 -2.75 2.59 2.82
C THR A 93 -3.52 3.41 3.87
N GLY A 94 -4.85 3.32 3.90
CA GLY A 94 -5.68 4.00 4.90
C GLY A 94 -5.40 3.54 6.33
N PHE A 95 -5.25 2.22 6.55
CA PHE A 95 -4.94 1.67 7.88
C PHE A 95 -3.55 2.11 8.37
N VAL A 96 -2.54 2.11 7.50
CA VAL A 96 -1.18 2.54 7.88
C VAL A 96 -1.15 4.02 8.24
N VAL A 97 -1.89 4.86 7.50
CA VAL A 97 -2.00 6.29 7.77
C VAL A 97 -2.63 6.53 9.14
N ASP A 98 -3.74 5.85 9.44
CA ASP A 98 -4.47 6.00 10.69
C ASP A 98 -3.58 5.69 11.90
N ASP A 99 -2.86 4.55 11.87
CA ASP A 99 -1.91 4.17 12.91
C ASP A 99 -0.82 5.24 13.13
N ALA A 100 -0.29 5.81 12.04
CA ALA A 100 0.73 6.85 12.12
C ALA A 100 0.17 8.17 12.69
N ILE A 101 -1.05 8.54 12.31
CA ILE A 101 -1.71 9.77 12.80
C ILE A 101 -1.98 9.66 14.29
N VAL A 102 -2.54 8.54 14.77
CA VAL A 102 -2.90 8.35 16.18
C VAL A 102 -1.68 8.51 17.10
N VAL A 103 -0.51 8.00 16.68
CA VAL A 103 0.74 8.17 17.44
C VAL A 103 1.19 9.62 17.46
N ILE A 104 1.20 10.30 16.31
CA ILE A 104 1.66 11.69 16.21
C ILE A 104 0.73 12.64 16.95
N GLU A 105 -0.58 12.45 16.85
CA GLU A 105 -1.56 13.27 17.55
C GLU A 105 -1.36 13.17 19.07
N ASN A 106 -1.10 11.97 19.59
CA ASN A 106 -0.82 11.80 21.00
C ASN A 106 0.49 12.49 21.43
N ILE A 107 1.54 12.41 20.61
CA ILE A 107 2.81 13.10 20.89
C ILE A 107 2.62 14.62 20.84
N ALA A 108 1.90 15.12 19.83
CA ALA A 108 1.60 16.53 19.65
C ALA A 108 0.83 17.09 20.84
N ARG A 109 -0.18 16.37 21.32
CA ARG A 109 -0.96 16.71 22.52
C ARG A 109 -0.07 16.89 23.75
N HIS A 110 0.90 16.01 23.96
CA HIS A 110 1.85 16.11 25.06
C HIS A 110 2.84 17.27 24.90
N MET A 111 3.25 17.57 23.67
CA MET A 111 4.10 18.74 23.38
C MET A 111 3.35 20.05 23.60
N GLU A 112 2.07 20.14 23.23
CA GLU A 112 1.20 21.29 23.51
C GLU A 112 0.98 21.49 25.01
N GLY A 113 0.96 20.40 25.78
CA GLY A 113 0.98 20.41 27.25
C GLY A 113 2.30 20.87 27.88
N GLY A 114 3.29 21.28 27.09
CA GLY A 114 4.57 21.83 27.56
C GLY A 114 5.70 20.82 27.75
N MET A 115 5.52 19.54 27.36
CA MET A 115 6.61 18.57 27.42
C MET A 115 7.65 18.77 26.31
N LYS A 116 8.91 18.47 26.65
CA LYS A 116 9.99 18.43 25.65
C LYS A 116 9.74 17.32 24.63
N PRO A 117 10.10 17.50 23.34
CA PRO A 117 9.78 16.55 22.26
C PRO A 117 10.17 15.10 22.54
N PHE A 118 11.36 14.87 23.09
CA PHE A 118 11.84 13.52 23.41
C PHE A 118 11.00 12.84 24.51
N ALA A 119 10.67 13.60 25.57
CA ALA A 119 9.85 13.09 26.66
C ALA A 119 8.40 12.82 26.20
N ALA A 120 7.83 13.74 25.40
CA ALA A 120 6.52 13.57 24.80
C ALA A 120 6.45 12.35 23.87
N THR A 121 7.51 12.09 23.10
CA THR A 121 7.62 10.92 22.22
C THR A 121 7.66 9.62 23.03
N MET A 122 8.48 9.57 24.09
CA MET A 122 8.61 8.39 24.94
C MET A 122 7.30 8.06 25.67
N LEU A 123 6.66 9.08 26.23
CA LEU A 123 5.37 8.92 26.92
C LEU A 123 4.28 8.53 25.94
N GLY A 124 4.18 9.26 24.82
CA GLY A 124 3.16 9.01 23.81
C GLY A 124 3.25 7.62 23.18
N ALA A 125 4.46 7.14 22.93
CA ALA A 125 4.70 5.77 22.46
C ALA A 125 4.30 4.72 23.51
N LYS A 126 4.50 4.98 24.80
CA LYS A 126 4.12 4.06 25.88
C LYS A 126 2.60 3.93 26.04
N GLU A 127 1.87 5.02 25.84
CA GLU A 127 0.40 5.02 25.95
C GLU A 127 -0.28 4.38 24.74
N ILE A 128 0.18 4.73 23.53
CA ILE A 128 -0.47 4.32 22.28
C ILE A 128 0.09 2.99 21.77
N GLY A 129 1.31 2.60 22.15
CA GLY A 129 2.00 1.44 21.58
C GLY A 129 1.23 0.12 21.75
N PHE A 130 0.65 -0.11 22.94
CA PHE A 130 -0.19 -1.29 23.15
C PHE A 130 -1.47 -1.26 22.31
N THR A 131 -2.09 -0.08 22.16
CA THR A 131 -3.30 0.12 21.36
C THR A 131 -3.04 -0.18 19.89
N VAL A 132 -1.96 0.36 19.31
CA VAL A 132 -1.58 0.12 17.91
C VAL A 132 -1.29 -1.36 17.69
N LEU A 133 -0.50 -2.00 18.56
CA LEU A 133 -0.24 -3.44 18.47
C LEU A 133 -1.53 -4.27 18.54
N SER A 134 -2.46 -3.90 19.42
CA SER A 134 -3.76 -4.59 19.56
C SER A 134 -4.62 -4.42 18.31
N MET A 135 -4.66 -3.22 17.72
CA MET A 135 -5.39 -2.96 16.48
C MET A 135 -4.80 -3.75 15.31
N SER A 136 -3.48 -3.72 15.12
CA SER A 136 -2.81 -4.49 14.06
C SER A 136 -3.02 -6.00 14.23
N ALA A 137 -2.89 -6.53 15.45
CA ALA A 137 -3.14 -7.94 15.73
C ALA A 137 -4.60 -8.33 15.47
N SER A 138 -5.54 -7.45 15.79
CA SER A 138 -6.97 -7.67 15.52
C SER A 138 -7.25 -7.71 14.02
N LEU A 139 -6.63 -6.82 13.24
CA LEU A 139 -6.74 -6.82 11.78
C LEU A 139 -6.23 -8.15 11.20
N VAL A 140 -5.05 -8.58 11.63
CA VAL A 140 -4.48 -9.89 11.23
C VAL A 140 -5.41 -11.03 11.61
N ALA A 141 -5.97 -11.03 12.82
CA ALA A 141 -6.89 -12.07 13.29
C ALA A 141 -8.18 -12.16 12.46
N VAL A 142 -8.67 -11.04 11.91
CA VAL A 142 -9.85 -11.00 11.03
C VAL A 142 -9.51 -11.54 9.63
N PHE A 143 -8.30 -11.27 9.11
CA PHE A 143 -7.92 -11.69 7.76
C PHE A 143 -7.39 -13.13 7.66
N ILE A 144 -6.78 -13.68 8.72
CA ILE A 144 -6.25 -15.07 8.71
C ILE A 144 -7.32 -16.10 8.29
N PRO A 145 -8.55 -16.11 8.85
CA PRO A 145 -9.57 -17.07 8.45
C PRO A 145 -9.97 -16.95 6.98
N ILE A 146 -9.99 -15.72 6.45
CA ILE A 146 -10.37 -15.45 5.06
C ILE A 146 -9.35 -16.09 4.10
N LEU A 147 -8.05 -16.01 4.43
CA LEU A 147 -6.97 -16.65 3.66
C LEU A 147 -7.04 -18.18 3.66
N MET A 148 -7.74 -18.77 4.63
CA MET A 148 -7.88 -20.22 4.78
C MET A 148 -9.12 -20.79 4.06
N PHE A 149 -9.97 -19.95 3.45
CA PHE A 149 -11.14 -20.46 2.73
C PHE A 149 -10.72 -21.32 1.52
N PRO A 150 -11.30 -22.52 1.32
CA PRO A 150 -11.05 -23.31 0.13
C PRO A 150 -11.83 -22.76 -1.08
N GLY A 151 -11.37 -23.10 -2.30
CA GLY A 151 -12.09 -22.83 -3.55
C GLY A 151 -11.66 -21.55 -4.28
N ILE A 152 -12.53 -21.06 -5.17
CA ILE A 152 -12.26 -19.86 -6.00
C ILE A 152 -12.29 -18.59 -5.14
N VAL A 153 -13.22 -18.52 -4.18
CA VAL A 153 -13.38 -17.37 -3.27
C VAL A 153 -12.11 -17.18 -2.44
N GLY A 154 -11.57 -18.24 -1.84
CA GLY A 154 -10.31 -18.15 -1.08
C GLY A 154 -9.08 -17.83 -1.91
N ARG A 155 -9.05 -18.21 -3.21
CA ARG A 155 -7.97 -17.77 -4.12
C ARG A 155 -8.04 -16.28 -4.44
N LEU A 156 -9.24 -15.72 -4.60
CA LEU A 156 -9.42 -14.28 -4.77
C LEU A 156 -8.95 -13.46 -3.56
N PHE A 157 -9.14 -13.97 -2.34
CA PHE A 157 -8.76 -13.26 -1.11
C PHE A 157 -7.30 -13.51 -0.68
N ARG A 158 -6.56 -14.38 -1.37
CA ARG A 158 -5.16 -14.73 -1.05
C ARG A 158 -4.13 -13.93 -1.87
N GLU A 159 -4.60 -13.14 -2.83
CA GLU A 159 -3.83 -12.10 -3.55
C GLU A 159 -3.75 -10.80 -2.75
#